data_AF-A0A0B6Z9T6-F1
#
_entry.id   AF-A0A0B6Z9T6-F1
#
_cell.length_a   1.000
_cell.length_b   1.000
_cell.length_c   1.000
_cell.angle_alpha   90.00
_cell.angle_beta   90.00
_cell.angle_gamma   90.00
#
_symmetry.space_group_name_H-M   'P 1'
#
loop_
_entity.id
_entity.type
_entity.pdbx_description
1 polymer ?
#
loop_
_entity_poly.entity_id
_entity_poly.type
_entity_poly.pdbx_seq_one_letter_code
_entity_poly.pdbx_strand_id
1 'polypeptide(L)'
;MRMNARSPMQSYWSNSLAIRQEIQRFESVHPSIYAIYDLIEAIPDPLIQQQIREHVVCIEDSFVNSQEWTLSRSVPDLKLGILGSVQSGKSALVHRYLTGS
;
A
#
# COMPACT_ATOMS: atom_id res chain seq x y z
N MET A 1 -10.51 34.35 20.96
CA MET A 1 -9.99 33.02 20.64
C MET A 1 -11.01 32.29 19.76
N ARG A 2 -10.75 32.14 18.46
CA ARG A 2 -11.61 31.34 17.56
C ARG A 2 -11.14 29.89 17.62
N MET A 3 -11.98 29.01 18.16
CA MET A 3 -11.79 27.56 18.11
C MET A 3 -12.02 27.10 16.67
N ASN A 4 -10.94 26.69 16.00
CA ASN A 4 -11.00 26.11 14.67
C ASN A 4 -11.54 24.68 14.83
N ALA A 5 -12.85 24.50 14.68
CA ALA A 5 -13.47 23.19 14.60
C ALA A 5 -12.99 22.52 13.29
N ARG A 6 -11.94 21.71 13.38
CA ARG A 6 -11.56 20.79 12.29
C ARG A 6 -12.77 19.89 12.05
N SER A 7 -13.49 20.13 10.97
CA SER A 7 -14.62 19.33 10.57
C SER A 7 -14.12 17.91 10.25
N PRO A 8 -14.70 16.84 10.84
CA PRO A 8 -14.23 15.47 10.63
C PRO A 8 -14.24 15.05 9.17
N MET A 9 -15.10 15.67 8.35
CA MET A 9 -15.10 15.54 6.90
C MET A 9 -13.73 15.83 6.29
N GLN A 10 -13.06 16.92 6.70
CA GLN A 10 -11.79 17.37 6.10
C GLN A 10 -10.69 16.32 6.18
N SER A 11 -10.65 15.52 7.26
CA SER A 11 -9.73 14.40 7.42
C SER A 11 -9.99 13.25 6.44
N TYR A 12 -11.25 12.93 6.13
CA TYR A 12 -11.58 11.86 5.16
C TYR A 12 -11.15 12.22 3.73
N TRP A 13 -11.27 13.49 3.32
CA TRP A 13 -10.79 13.95 2.01
C TRP A 13 -9.26 13.91 1.92
N SER A 14 -8.56 14.26 3.00
CA SER A 14 -7.11 14.12 3.08
C SER A 14 -6.64 12.66 2.97
N ASN A 15 -7.42 11.72 3.52
CA ASN A 15 -7.08 10.30 3.49
C ASN A 15 -7.25 9.67 2.10
N SER A 16 -8.37 9.96 1.43
CA SER A 16 -8.60 9.44 0.08
C SER A 16 -7.59 9.99 -0.93
N LEU A 17 -7.16 11.25 -0.75
CA LEU A 17 -6.07 11.84 -1.52
C LEU A 17 -4.72 11.18 -1.22
N ALA A 18 -4.39 10.94 0.05
CA ALA A 18 -3.15 10.26 0.44
C ALA A 18 -3.07 8.84 -0.13
N ILE A 19 -4.16 8.08 -0.10
CA ILE A 19 -4.22 6.73 -0.71
C ILE A 19 -4.00 6.83 -2.21
N ARG A 20 -4.66 7.76 -2.91
CA ARG A 20 -4.49 7.95 -4.36
C ARG A 20 -3.06 8.34 -4.74
N GLN A 21 -2.44 9.20 -3.95
CA GLN A 21 -1.03 9.59 -4.16
C GLN A 21 -0.08 8.42 -3.93
N GLU A 22 -0.36 7.55 -2.95
CA GLU A 22 0.46 6.36 -2.72
C GLU A 22 0.32 5.34 -3.85
N ILE A 23 -0.90 5.10 -4.35
CA ILE A 23 -1.14 4.28 -5.55
C ILE A 23 -0.35 4.84 -6.73
N GLN A 24 -0.44 6.15 -6.97
CA GLN A 24 0.29 6.78 -8.07
C GLN A 24 1.81 6.66 -7.87
N ARG A 25 2.33 6.80 -6.63
CA ARG A 25 3.75 6.60 -6.33
C ARG A 25 4.16 5.16 -6.63
N PHE A 26 3.36 4.17 -6.25
CA PHE A 26 3.58 2.76 -6.55
C PHE A 26 3.64 2.53 -8.06
N GLU A 27 2.60 2.92 -8.79
CA GLU A 27 2.49 2.66 -10.23
C GLU A 27 3.58 3.40 -11.03
N SER A 28 4.03 4.57 -10.53
CA SER A 28 5.03 5.39 -11.22
C SER A 28 6.43 4.79 -11.27
N VAL A 29 6.74 3.75 -10.47
CA VAL A 29 8.09 3.14 -10.50
C VAL A 29 8.27 2.17 -11.66
N HIS A 30 7.19 1.59 -12.18
CA HIS A 30 7.26 0.55 -13.22
C HIS A 30 8.03 1.00 -14.47
N PRO A 31 7.80 2.22 -15.02
CA PRO A 31 8.59 2.73 -16.14
C PRO A 31 10.10 2.75 -15.86
N SER A 32 10.51 3.07 -14.63
CA SER A 32 11.92 3.07 -14.25
C SER A 32 12.50 1.66 -14.14
N ILE A 33 11.73 0.69 -13.62
CA ILE A 33 12.13 -0.71 -13.57
C ILE A 33 12.31 -1.27 -14.98
N TYR A 34 11.37 -1.01 -15.91
CA TYR A 34 11.51 -1.43 -17.31
C TYR A 34 12.73 -0.81 -17.98
N ALA A 35 12.99 0.48 -17.77
CA ALA A 35 14.19 1.13 -18.29
C ALA A 35 15.48 0.48 -17.76
N ILE A 36 15.50 -0.04 -16.52
CA ILE A 36 16.65 -0.78 -15.98
C ILE A 36 16.83 -2.10 -16.73
N TYR A 37 15.75 -2.83 -17.04
CA TYR A 37 15.85 -4.05 -17.83
C TYR A 37 16.42 -3.79 -19.22
N ASP A 38 16.02 -2.71 -19.89
CA ASP A 38 16.60 -2.30 -21.18
C ASP A 38 18.11 -2.01 -21.06
N LEU A 39 18.53 -1.36 -19.98
CA LEU A 39 19.95 -1.10 -19.71
C LEU A 39 20.75 -2.38 -19.42
N ILE A 40 20.14 -3.35 -18.74
CA ILE A 40 20.73 -4.67 -18.50
C ILE A 40 20.90 -5.42 -19.83
N GLU A 41 19.96 -5.29 -20.77
CA GLU A 41 20.09 -5.88 -22.11
C GLU A 41 21.25 -5.31 -22.92
N ALA A 42 21.65 -4.06 -22.65
CA ALA A 42 22.79 -3.42 -23.28
C ALA A 42 24.16 -3.89 -22.73
N ILE A 43 24.19 -4.71 -21.68
CA ILE A 43 25.43 -5.21 -21.07
C ILE A 43 26.04 -6.33 -21.94
N PRO A 44 27.29 -6.19 -22.43
CA PRO A 44 27.91 -7.21 -23.30
C PRO A 44 28.30 -8.50 -22.57
N ASP A 45 28.66 -8.39 -21.28
CA ASP A 45 29.10 -9.53 -20.47
C ASP A 45 27.87 -10.28 -19.92
N PRO A 46 27.63 -11.53 -20.36
CA PRO A 46 26.45 -12.29 -19.96
C PRO A 46 26.46 -12.67 -18.47
N LEU A 47 27.62 -12.79 -17.83
CA LEU A 47 27.70 -13.13 -16.42
C LEU A 47 27.27 -11.94 -15.55
N ILE A 48 27.82 -10.76 -15.84
CA ILE A 48 27.46 -9.52 -15.14
C ILE A 48 25.99 -9.17 -15.40
N GLN A 49 25.53 -9.32 -16.64
CA GLN A 49 24.14 -9.14 -17.00
C GLN A 49 23.21 -10.00 -16.14
N GLN A 50 23.51 -11.29 -16.00
CA GLN A 50 22.70 -12.22 -15.22
C GLN A 50 22.71 -11.87 -13.73
N GLN A 51 23.88 -11.57 -13.15
CA GLN A 51 23.98 -11.18 -11.74
C GLN A 51 23.19 -9.91 -11.44
N ILE A 52 23.31 -8.88 -12.29
CA ILE A 52 22.57 -7.63 -12.11
C ILE A 52 21.07 -7.87 -12.28
N ARG A 53 20.66 -8.69 -13.25
CA ARG A 53 19.25 -9.06 -13.45
C ARG A 53 18.67 -9.73 -12.21
N GLU A 54 19.37 -10.70 -11.63
CA GLU A 54 18.93 -11.39 -10.41
C GLU A 54 18.77 -10.42 -9.23
N HIS A 55 19.72 -9.49 -9.06
CA HIS A 55 19.60 -8.46 -8.02
C HIS A 55 18.40 -7.55 -8.23
N VAL A 56 18.13 -7.12 -9.47
CA VAL A 56 16.96 -6.27 -9.78
C VAL A 56 15.66 -7.01 -9.52
N VAL A 57 15.56 -8.30 -9.89
CA VAL A 57 14.39 -9.14 -9.59
C VAL A 57 14.16 -9.24 -8.08
N CYS A 58 15.21 -9.50 -7.28
CA CYS A 58 15.06 -9.54 -5.83
C CYS A 58 14.58 -8.20 -5.23
N ILE A 59 15.04 -7.08 -5.79
CA ILE A 59 14.61 -5.74 -5.37
C ILE A 59 13.14 -5.52 -5.76
N GLU A 60 12.76 -5.86 -6.99
CA GLU A 60 11.38 -5.77 -7.49
C GLU A 60 10.42 -6.63 -6.66
N ASP A 61 10.77 -7.88 -6.37
CA ASP A 61 9.99 -8.76 -5.51
C ASP A 61 9.86 -8.18 -4.11
N SER A 62 10.95 -7.66 -3.53
CA SER A 62 10.91 -7.02 -2.21
C SER A 62 10.01 -5.78 -2.22
N PHE A 63 9.98 -5.05 -3.32
CA PHE A 63 9.17 -3.87 -3.51
C PHE A 63 7.67 -4.20 -3.62
N VAL A 64 7.32 -5.17 -4.47
CA VAL A 64 5.92 -5.60 -4.67
C VAL A 64 5.36 -6.25 -3.39
N ASN A 65 6.20 -6.98 -2.64
CA ASN A 65 5.78 -7.66 -1.41
C ASN A 65 5.87 -6.80 -0.14
N SER A 66 6.47 -5.60 -0.19
CA SER A 66 6.59 -4.75 0.99
C SER A 66 5.28 -4.02 1.29
N GLN A 67 4.68 -4.36 2.44
CA GLN A 67 3.56 -3.60 3.01
C GLN A 67 3.94 -2.15 3.33
N GLU A 68 5.21 -1.84 3.62
CA GLU A 68 5.65 -0.46 3.89
C GLU A 68 5.54 0.44 2.65
N TRP A 69 5.46 -0.18 1.47
CA TRP A 69 5.34 0.51 0.20
C TRP A 69 3.89 0.56 -0.33
N THR A 70 3.01 -0.33 0.15
CA THR A 70 1.56 -0.32 -0.13
C THR A 70 0.74 0.41 0.94
N LEU A 71 1.21 0.45 2.18
CA LEU A 71 0.64 1.21 3.29
C LEU A 71 1.56 2.38 3.59
N SER A 72 1.28 3.54 2.98
CA SER A 72 1.85 4.80 3.48
C SER A 72 1.56 4.91 4.98
N ARG A 73 2.56 5.29 5.79
CA ARG A 73 2.39 5.53 7.25
C ARG A 73 1.32 6.59 7.57
N SER A 74 0.80 7.27 6.55
CA SER A 74 -0.27 8.26 6.58
C SER A 74 -1.64 7.68 6.23
N VAL A 75 -1.72 6.45 5.72
CA VAL A 75 -3.00 5.75 5.48
C VAL A 75 -3.54 5.36 6.86
N PRO A 76 -4.63 5.98 7.34
CA PRO A 76 -5.16 5.63 8.65
C PRO A 76 -5.73 4.21 8.64
N ASP A 77 -5.71 3.57 9.81
CA ASP A 77 -6.24 2.22 10.01
C ASP A 77 -7.58 2.01 9.28
N LEU A 78 -7.70 0.89 8.56
CA LEU A 78 -8.93 0.50 7.89
C LEU A 78 -10.05 0.32 8.92
N LYS A 79 -11.01 1.24 8.94
CA LYS A 79 -12.17 1.16 9.83
C LYS A 79 -13.30 0.39 9.13
N LEU A 80 -13.58 -0.81 9.63
CA LEU A 80 -14.71 -1.63 9.17
C LEU A 80 -15.95 -1.35 10.01
N GLY A 81 -17.06 -1.02 9.34
CA GLY A 81 -18.37 -0.85 9.97
C GLY A 81 -19.28 -2.06 9.70
N ILE A 82 -19.82 -2.67 10.76
CA ILE A 82 -20.73 -3.81 10.65
C ILE A 82 -22.16 -3.33 10.91
N LEU A 83 -23.03 -3.46 9.90
CA LEU A 83 -24.43 -3.04 9.95
C LEU A 83 -25.36 -4.25 9.93
N GLY A 84 -26.51 -4.14 10.61
CA GLY A 84 -27.50 -5.22 10.72
C GLY A 84 -28.51 -4.99 11.84
N SER A 85 -29.61 -5.74 11.83
CA SER A 85 -30.69 -5.64 12.82
C SER A 85 -30.21 -5.92 14.25
N VAL A 86 -30.96 -5.51 15.27
CA VAL A 86 -30.55 -5.68 16.69
C VAL A 86 -30.28 -7.15 17.04
N GLN A 87 -30.98 -8.08 16.38
CA GLN A 87 -30.88 -9.52 16.61
C GLN A 87 -29.79 -10.22 15.79
N SER A 88 -29.08 -9.51 14.90
CA SER A 88 -28.16 -10.14 13.94
C SER A 88 -26.80 -10.55 14.51
N GLY A 89 -26.61 -10.49 15.84
CA GLY A 89 -25.40 -11.01 16.50
C GLY A 89 -24.09 -10.28 16.16
N LYS A 90 -24.13 -9.03 15.70
CA LYS A 90 -22.94 -8.26 15.26
C LYS A 90 -21.80 -8.27 16.28
N SER A 91 -22.12 -8.07 17.56
CA SER A 91 -21.12 -8.07 18.63
C SER A 91 -20.48 -9.45 18.83
N ALA A 92 -21.25 -10.53 18.66
CA ALA A 92 -20.71 -11.89 18.73
C ALA A 92 -19.78 -12.17 17.54
N LEU A 93 -20.10 -11.65 16.34
CA LEU A 93 -19.23 -11.74 15.16
C LEU A 93 -17.89 -10.99 15.39
N VAL A 94 -17.96 -9.75 15.90
CA VAL A 94 -16.76 -8.96 16.22
C VAL A 94 -15.93 -9.66 17.30
N HIS A 95 -16.59 -10.16 18.35
CA HIS A 95 -15.92 -10.88 19.43
C HIS A 95 -15.19 -12.12 18.90
N ARG A 96 -15.86 -12.97 18.11
CA ARG A 96 -15.26 -14.15 17.48
C ARG A 96 -14.03 -13.80 16.64
N TYR A 97 -14.10 -12.74 15.85
CA TYR A 97 -12.96 -12.30 15.04
C TYR A 97 -11.76 -11.87 15.90
N LEU A 98 -12.01 -11.17 17.02
CA LEU A 98 -10.96 -10.68 17.90
C LEU A 98 -10.38 -11.76 18.82
N THR A 99 -11.19 -12.74 19.25
CA THR A 99 -10.79 -13.74 20.27
C THR A 99 -10.62 -15.16 19.73
N GLY A 100 -11.07 -15.44 18.51
CA GLY A 100 -10.96 -16.76 17.88
C GLY A 100 -11.92 -17.84 18.40
N SER A 101 -12.99 -17.48 19.14
CA SER A 101 -13.96 -18.40 19.77
C SER A 101 -15.38 -18.30 19.22
#